data_AF-A0A381VJJ4-F1
#
_entry.id   AF-A0A381VJJ4-F1
#
_cell.length_a   1.000
_cell.length_b   1.000
_cell.length_c   1.000
_cell.angle_alpha   90.00
_cell.angle_beta   90.00
_cell.angle_gamma   90.00
#
_symmetry.space_group_name_H-M   'P 1'
#
loop_
_entity.id
_entity.type
_entity.pdbx_description
1 polymer ?
#
loop_
_entity_poly.entity_id
_entity_poly.type
_entity_poly.pdbx_seq_one_letter_code
_entity_poly.pdbx_strand_id
1 'polypeptide(L)'
;METFLWVEKYRPTTVDACILPKSLKKTFSEFVKDKHIPNLILSGGPGVGKTTVAKAMVEEINATWMMINGSEESGIDVLRTK
;
A
#
# COMPACT_ATOMS: atom_id res chain seq x y z
N MET A 1 18.42 -6.09 -20.42
CA MET A 1 17.19 -5.27 -20.48
C MET A 1 16.28 -5.80 -19.40
N GLU A 2 16.02 -5.03 -18.35
CA GLU A 2 15.02 -5.43 -17.36
C GLU A 2 13.66 -5.49 -18.04
N THR A 3 13.08 -6.69 -18.10
CA THR A 3 11.72 -6.90 -18.58
C THR A 3 10.76 -6.32 -17.56
N PHE A 4 10.35 -5.07 -17.73
CA PHE A 4 9.45 -4.42 -16.79
C PHE A 4 8.01 -4.87 -17.04
N LEU A 5 7.40 -5.52 -16.05
CA LEU A 5 5.98 -5.87 -16.10
C LEU A 5 5.15 -4.59 -16.16
N TRP A 6 4.27 -4.47 -17.16
CA TRP A 6 3.45 -3.26 -17.32
C TRP A 6 2.60 -2.96 -16.09
N VAL A 7 2.14 -4.00 -15.39
CA VAL A 7 1.38 -3.88 -14.14
C VAL A 7 2.16 -3.19 -13.03
N GLU A 8 3.49 -3.36 -12.98
CA GLU A 8 4.35 -2.63 -12.06
C GLU A 8 4.69 -1.24 -12.61
N LYS A 9 4.91 -1.12 -13.92
CA LYS A 9 5.29 0.16 -14.56
C LYS A 9 4.24 1.23 -14.34
N TYR A 10 2.97 0.83 -14.42
CA TYR A 10 1.82 1.72 -14.28
C TYR A 10 1.13 1.57 -12.93
N ARG A 11 1.77 0.91 -11.94
CA ARG A 11 1.21 0.82 -10.59
C ARG A 11 1.15 2.25 -10.00
N PRO A 12 -0.03 2.72 -9.57
CA PRO A 12 -0.16 4.05 -8.94
C PRO A 12 0.75 4.23 -7.73
N THR A 13 1.37 5.40 -7.63
CA THR A 13 2.26 5.79 -6.52
C THR A 13 1.63 6.78 -5.56
N THR A 14 0.47 7.34 -5.90
CA THR A 14 -0.30 8.24 -5.03
C THR A 14 -1.74 7.75 -4.84
N VAL A 15 -2.36 8.13 -3.73
CA VAL A 15 -3.77 7.88 -3.39
C VAL A 15 -4.68 8.53 -4.44
N ASP A 16 -4.31 9.70 -4.96
CA ASP A 16 -5.09 10.37 -6.01
C ASP A 16 -5.04 9.59 -7.34
N ALA A 17 -3.88 9.04 -7.70
CA ALA A 17 -3.73 8.21 -8.90
C ALA A 17 -4.42 6.84 -8.78
N CYS A 18 -4.71 6.38 -7.56
CA CYS A 18 -5.44 5.13 -7.35
C CYS A 18 -6.90 5.24 -7.81
N ILE A 19 -7.39 4.22 -8.52
CA ILE A 19 -8.80 4.13 -8.92
C ILE A 19 -9.57 3.47 -7.77
N LEU A 20 -10.26 4.28 -6.97
CA LEU A 20 -10.96 3.86 -5.75
C LEU A 20 -12.36 4.51 -5.68
N PRO A 21 -13.31 3.92 -4.91
CA PRO A 21 -14.55 4.58 -4.55
C PRO A 21 -14.29 5.96 -3.92
N LYS A 22 -15.13 6.94 -4.25
CA LYS A 22 -14.95 8.34 -3.82
C LYS A 22 -14.84 8.50 -2.29
N SER A 23 -15.62 7.72 -1.54
CA SER A 23 -15.57 7.72 -0.06
C SER A 23 -14.21 7.26 0.46
N LEU A 24 -13.70 6.13 -0.05
CA LEU A 24 -12.39 5.60 0.34
C LEU A 24 -11.25 6.52 -0.08
N LYS A 25 -11.28 7.05 -1.31
CA LYS A 25 -10.27 8.01 -1.77
C LYS A 25 -10.22 9.22 -0.84
N LYS A 26 -11.39 9.79 -0.48
CA LYS A 26 -11.48 10.91 0.46
C LYS A 26 -10.84 10.56 1.82
N THR A 27 -11.22 9.44 2.42
CA THR A 27 -10.70 9.01 3.73
C THR A 27 -9.19 8.79 3.69
N PHE A 28 -8.66 8.12 2.67
CA PHE A 28 -7.21 7.91 2.56
C PHE A 28 -6.46 9.22 2.29
N SER A 29 -7.04 10.13 1.51
CA SER A 29 -6.47 11.48 1.31
C SER A 29 -6.44 12.29 2.61
N GLU A 30 -7.42 12.14 3.51
CA GLU A 30 -7.40 12.74 4.84
C GLU A 30 -6.26 12.17 5.69
N PHE A 31 -6.06 10.85 5.70
CA PHE A 31 -4.92 10.23 6.41
C PHE A 31 -3.56 10.72 5.91
N VAL A 32 -3.38 10.84 4.58
CA VAL A 32 -2.14 11.35 3.98
C VAL A 32 -1.94 12.83 4.33
N LYS A 33 -3.00 13.64 4.23
CA LYS A 33 -2.96 15.07 4.58
C LYS A 33 -2.56 15.29 6.04
N ASP A 34 -3.10 14.48 6.94
CA ASP A 34 -2.84 14.56 8.37
C ASP A 34 -1.51 13.88 8.78
N LYS A 35 -0.82 13.24 7.82
CA LYS A 35 0.40 12.43 8.01
C LYS A 35 0.24 11.37 9.11
N HIS A 36 -0.96 10.84 9.24
CA HIS A 36 -1.31 9.86 10.24
C HIS A 36 -2.16 8.75 9.61
N ILE A 37 -1.59 7.57 9.49
CA ILE A 37 -2.27 6.38 8.98
C ILE A 37 -2.62 5.50 10.20
N PRO A 38 -3.91 5.25 10.49
CA PRO A 38 -4.30 4.35 11.57
C PRO A 38 -3.98 2.89 11.20
N ASN A 39 -4.17 1.97 12.14
CA ASN A 39 -4.10 0.54 11.83
C ASN A 39 -5.26 0.16 10.90
N LEU A 40 -4.94 -0.39 9.73
CA LEU A 40 -5.92 -0.69 8.68
C LEU A 40 -5.89 -2.18 8.30
N ILE A 41 -7.07 -2.73 8.04
CA ILE A 41 -7.25 -4.00 7.33
C ILE A 41 -7.87 -3.68 5.97
N LEU A 42 -7.10 -3.91 4.91
CA LEU A 42 -7.58 -3.76 3.54
C LEU A 42 -7.98 -5.13 2.98
N SER A 43 -9.27 -5.35 2.76
CA SER A 43 -9.83 -6.61 2.27
C SER A 43 -10.56 -6.44 0.93
N GLY A 44 -10.66 -7.51 0.15
CA GLY A 44 -11.27 -7.51 -1.19
C GLY A 44 -10.56 -8.43 -2.17
N GLY A 45 -11.12 -8.57 -3.38
CA GLY A 45 -10.61 -9.47 -4.43
C GLY A 45 -9.18 -9.15 -4.93
N PRO A 46 -8.57 -10.03 -5.73
CA PRO A 46 -7.25 -9.79 -6.32
C PRO A 46 -7.28 -8.57 -7.26
N GLY A 47 -6.19 -7.80 -7.32
CA GLY A 47 -6.05 -6.69 -8.28
C GLY A 47 -6.85 -5.41 -8.01
N VAL A 48 -7.58 -5.29 -6.87
CA VAL A 48 -8.42 -4.11 -6.57
C VAL A 48 -7.66 -2.92 -5.93
N GLY A 49 -6.33 -2.95 -5.90
CA GLY A 49 -5.51 -1.82 -5.43
C GLY A 49 -5.19 -1.79 -3.93
N LYS A 50 -5.44 -2.86 -3.17
CA LYS A 50 -5.20 -2.93 -1.71
C LYS A 50 -3.74 -2.65 -1.34
N THR A 51 -2.81 -3.42 -1.90
CA THR A 51 -1.37 -3.24 -1.66
C THR A 51 -0.87 -1.91 -2.23
N THR A 52 -1.41 -1.50 -3.38
CA THR A 52 -1.08 -0.24 -4.05
C THR A 52 -1.41 0.97 -3.16
N VAL A 53 -2.63 1.05 -2.61
CA VAL A 53 -3.02 2.20 -1.78
C VAL A 53 -2.26 2.22 -0.46
N ALA A 54 -1.98 1.05 0.14
CA ALA A 54 -1.16 0.97 1.34
C ALA A 54 0.24 1.56 1.09
N LYS A 55 0.87 1.17 -0.03
CA LYS A 55 2.19 1.67 -0.44
C LYS A 55 2.16 3.16 -0.77
N ALA A 56 1.16 3.62 -1.53
CA ALA A 56 1.00 5.02 -1.87
C ALA A 56 0.87 5.92 -0.63
N MET A 57 0.06 5.53 0.36
CA MET A 57 -0.10 6.32 1.58
C MET A 57 1.23 6.47 2.35
N VAL A 58 1.97 5.38 2.56
CA VAL A 58 3.25 5.43 3.32
C VAL A 58 4.34 6.19 2.56
N GLU A 59 4.37 6.10 1.23
CA GLU A 59 5.30 6.85 0.38
C GLU A 59 4.98 8.35 0.38
N GLU A 60 3.71 8.73 0.26
CA GLU A 60 3.30 10.14 0.23
C GLU A 60 3.56 10.88 1.54
N ILE A 61 3.41 10.21 2.69
CA ILE A 61 3.74 10.81 3.98
C ILE A 61 5.24 10.73 4.31
N ASN A 62 6.04 10.13 3.42
CA ASN A 62 7.46 9.86 3.60
C ASN A 62 7.75 9.11 4.91
N ALA A 63 6.94 8.09 5.21
CA ALA A 63 7.13 7.26 6.40
C ALA A 63 8.34 6.33 6.24
N THR A 64 8.95 5.96 7.36
CA THR A 64 9.77 4.75 7.41
C THR A 64 8.85 3.54 7.46
N TRP A 65 8.98 2.61 6.52
CA TRP A 65 8.09 1.46 6.40
C TRP A 65 8.85 0.18 6.02
N MET A 66 8.21 -0.96 6.28
CA MET A 66 8.70 -2.29 5.91
C MET A 66 7.58 -3.07 5.23
N MET A 67 7.90 -3.76 4.13
CA MET A 67 6.99 -4.73 3.53
C MET A 67 7.27 -6.12 4.11
N ILE A 68 6.22 -6.78 4.57
CA ILE A 68 6.26 -8.19 4.95
C ILE A 68 5.29 -8.95 4.06
N ASN A 69 5.78 -9.93 3.31
CA ASN A 69 4.94 -10.78 2.49
C ASN A 69 4.47 -11.99 3.31
N GLY A 70 3.22 -11.97 3.77
CA GLY A 70 2.69 -13.00 4.67
C GLY A 70 2.71 -14.44 4.13
N SER A 71 2.84 -14.67 2.81
CA SER A 71 3.01 -16.03 2.27
C SER A 71 4.45 -16.51 2.24
N GLU A 72 5.42 -15.59 2.16
CA GLU A 72 6.85 -15.91 2.10
C GLU A 72 7.53 -15.78 3.47
N GLU A 73 7.00 -14.91 4.33
CA GLU A 73 7.59 -14.45 5.59
C GLU A 73 6.65 -14.71 6.76
N SER A 74 6.17 -15.96 6.89
CA SER A 74 5.13 -16.37 7.86
C SER A 74 5.68 -16.91 9.18
N GLY A 75 6.99 -17.18 9.28
CA GLY A 75 7.62 -17.72 10.48
C GLY A 75 7.58 -16.73 11.64
N ILE A 76 7.27 -17.21 12.85
CA ILE A 76 7.24 -16.38 14.07
C ILE A 76 8.56 -15.66 14.31
N ASP A 77 9.67 -16.26 13.90
CA ASP A 77 11.00 -15.67 14.06
C ASP A 77 11.19 -14.47 13.13
N VAL A 78 10.58 -14.46 11.94
CA VAL A 78 10.63 -13.30 11.02
C VAL A 78 9.98 -12.08 11.67
N LEU A 79 8.89 -12.26 12.41
CA LEU A 79 8.23 -11.18 13.14
C LEU A 79 9.05 -10.67 14.34
N ARG A 80 9.99 -11.47 14.85
CA ARG A 80 10.81 -11.13 16.02
C ARG A 80 12.13 -10.43 15.67
N THR A 81 12.68 -10.72 14.48
CA THR A 81 14.06 -10.31 14.15
C THR A 81 14.17 -9.29 13.01
N LYS A 82 13.11 -9.08 12.24
CA LYS A 82 13.15 -8.22 11.05
C LYS A 82 12.87 -6.77 11.38
#